data_AF-A0A847IBE3-F1
#
_entry.id   AF-A0A847IBE3-F1
#
_cell.length_a   1.000
_cell.length_b   1.000
_cell.length_c   1.000
_cell.angle_alpha   90.00
_cell.angle_beta   90.00
_cell.angle_gamma   90.00
#
_symmetry.space_group_name_H-M   'P 1'
#
loop_
_entity.id
_entity.type
_entity.pdbx_description
1 polymer ?
#
loop_
_entity_poly.entity_id
_entity_poly.type
_entity_poly.pdbx_seq_one_letter_code
_entity_poly.pdbx_strand_id
1 'polypeptide(L)' 'SRPTGIRLGRCPFLELARRHPGVTCAVHRGIMQGVLSSHRTDLRLNRLDAFVGGDHCFASLTEEARP' A
#
# COMPACT_ATOMS: atom_id res chain seq x y z
N SER A 1 9.15 -16.14 -2.61
CA SER A 1 8.73 -15.25 -1.51
C SER A 1 7.22 -15.36 -1.35
N ARG A 2 6.71 -15.68 -0.15
CA ARG A 2 5.27 -15.69 0.15
C ARG A 2 4.89 -14.22 0.40
N PRO A 3 3.96 -13.61 -0.36
CA PRO A 3 3.67 -12.19 -0.21
C PRO A 3 3.13 -11.93 1.20
N THR A 4 3.85 -11.10 1.95
CA THR A 4 3.38 -10.53 3.21
C THR A 4 2.53 -9.30 2.89
N GLY A 5 1.48 -9.07 3.67
CA GLY A 5 0.48 -8.06 3.34
C GLY A 5 0.14 -7.15 4.52
N ILE A 6 -0.14 -5.89 4.22
CA ILE A 6 -0.56 -4.89 5.20
C ILE A 6 -1.98 -4.43 4.87
N ARG A 7 -2.87 -4.48 5.87
CA ARG A 7 -4.23 -3.94 5.79
C ARG A 7 -4.23 -2.47 6.21
N LEU A 8 -4.68 -1.60 5.31
CA LEU A 8 -4.77 -0.16 5.53
C LEU A 8 -6.24 0.26 5.71
N GLY A 9 -6.65 0.43 6.96
CA GLY A 9 -8.05 0.71 7.32
C GLY A 9 -8.40 2.18 7.54
N ARG A 10 -7.43 3.10 7.54
CA ARG A 10 -7.68 4.54 7.71
C ARG A 10 -7.14 5.30 6.51
N CYS A 11 -8.01 5.57 5.54
CA CYS A 11 -7.68 6.43 4.42
C CYS A 11 -7.95 7.89 4.84
N PRO A 12 -6.94 8.78 4.91
CA PRO A 12 -7.15 10.19 5.24
C PRO A 12 -8.00 10.92 4.18
N PHE A 13 -8.18 10.31 3.01
CA PHE A 13 -8.91 10.86 1.88
C PHE A 13 -10.08 9.96 1.46
N LEU A 14 -10.69 9.24 2.40
CA LEU A 14 -11.71 8.21 2.14
C LEU A 14 -12.83 8.66 1.18
N GLU A 15 -13.40 9.84 1.41
CA GLU A 15 -14.47 10.41 0.57
C GLU A 15 -14.02 10.75 -0.87
N LEU A 16 -12.75 11.13 -1.04
CA LEU A 16 -12.16 11.34 -2.35
C LEU A 16 -11.83 10.00 -3.03
N ALA A 17 -11.34 9.04 -2.25
CA ALA A 17 -11.00 7.69 -2.70
C ALA A 17 -12.21 6.93 -3.23
N ARG A 18 -13.39 7.08 -2.60
CA ARG A 18 -14.63 6.44 -3.06
C ARG A 18 -15.07 6.96 -4.43
N ARG A 19 -14.84 8.25 -4.71
CA ARG A 19 -15.22 8.89 -5.99
C ARG A 19 -14.17 8.69 -7.09
N HIS A 20 -12.89 8.64 -6.72
CA HIS A 20 -11.76 8.52 -7.65
C HIS A 20 -10.69 7.54 -7.12
N PRO A 21 -10.95 6.22 -7.11
CA PRO A 21 -10.07 5.24 -6.48
C PRO A 21 -8.65 5.21 -7.06
N GLY A 22 -8.48 5.49 -8.36
CA GLY A 22 -7.16 5.54 -9.01
C GLY A 22 -6.24 6.66 -8.52
N VAL A 23 -6.78 7.78 -8.05
CA VAL A 23 -6.00 8.95 -7.60
C VAL A 23 -5.60 8.82 -6.13
N THR A 24 -6.49 8.30 -5.30
CA THR A 24 -6.31 8.37 -3.84
C THR A 24 -5.45 7.25 -3.24
N CYS A 25 -5.29 6.14 -3.96
CA CYS A 25 -4.32 5.11 -3.61
C CYS A 25 -2.86 5.59 -3.76
N ALA A 26 -2.60 6.70 -4.46
CA ALA A 26 -1.26 7.27 -4.59
C ALA A 26 -0.70 7.76 -3.25
N VAL A 27 -1.55 8.26 -2.34
CA VAL A 27 -1.11 8.70 -1.01
C VAL A 27 -0.62 7.53 -0.17
N HIS A 28 -1.42 6.45 -0.07
CA HIS A 28 -1.02 5.23 0.62
C HIS A 28 0.28 4.67 0.04
N ARG A 29 0.38 4.64 -1.30
CA ARG A 29 1.58 4.21 -2.01
C ARG A 29 2.81 5.03 -1.60
N GLY A 30 2.70 6.36 -1.64
CA GLY A 30 3.80 7.26 -1.27
C GLY A 30 4.23 7.11 0.19
N ILE A 31 3.28 7.04 1.13
CA ILE A 31 3.58 6.82 2.55
C ILE A 31 4.30 5.49 2.76
N MET A 32 3.77 4.40 2.18
CA MET A 32 4.40 3.08 2.32
C MET A 32 5.80 3.04 1.74
N GLN A 33 6.00 3.58 0.54
CA GLN A 33 7.32 3.68 -0.07
C GLN A 33 8.28 4.47 0.81
N GLY A 34 7.86 5.63 1.33
CA GLY A 34 8.66 6.46 2.23
C GLY A 34 9.07 5.73 3.51
N VAL A 35 8.14 5.02 4.16
CA VAL A 35 8.42 4.21 5.37
C VAL A 35 9.40 3.08 5.05
N LEU A 36 9.12 2.26 4.02
CA LEU A 36 9.96 1.13 3.65
C LEU A 36 11.40 1.56 3.30
N SER A 37 11.55 2.68 2.60
CA SER A 37 12.85 3.28 2.28
C SER A 37 13.57 3.84 3.52
N SER A 38 12.85 4.54 4.40
CA SER A 38 13.45 5.16 5.61
C SER A 38 13.96 4.13 6.61
N HIS A 39 13.30 2.97 6.70
CA HIS A 39 13.70 1.87 7.57
C HIS A 39 14.74 0.91 6.95
N ARG A 40 15.26 1.23 5.76
CA ARG A 40 16.24 0.38 5.01
C ARG A 40 15.81 -1.10 4.95
N THR A 41 14.53 -1.33 4.73
CA THR A 41 14.01 -2.69 4.61
C THR A 41 14.29 -3.24 3.22
N ASP A 42 14.51 -4.55 3.11
CA ASP A 42 14.58 -5.25 1.82
C ASP A 42 13.17 -5.49 1.25
N LEU A 43 12.12 -4.92 1.84
CA LEU A 43 10.75 -5.07 1.35
C LEU A 43 10.41 -3.95 0.36
N ARG A 44 9.60 -4.29 -0.64
CA ARG A 44 9.07 -3.38 -1.64
C ARG A 44 7.56 -3.53 -1.73
N LEU A 45 6.88 -2.41 -1.96
CA LEU A 45 5.45 -2.41 -2.26
C LEU A 45 5.25 -2.95 -3.67
N ASN A 46 4.65 -4.15 -3.77
CA ASN A 46 4.37 -4.81 -5.04
C ASN A 46 3.04 -4.32 -5.64
N ARG A 47 1.97 -4.37 -4.85
CA ARG A 47 0.63 -3.98 -5.30
C ARG A 47 -0.16 -3.35 -4.16
N LEU A 48 -1.06 -2.44 -4.52
CA LEU A 48 -2.01 -1.82 -3.61
C LEU A 48 -3.42 -1.95 -4.20
N ASP A 49 -4.23 -2.78 -3.58
CA ASP A 49 -5.63 -3.00 -3.94
C ASP A 49 -6.54 -2.13 -3.07
N ALA A 50 -7.39 -1.33 -3.72
CA ALA A 50 -8.30 -0.42 -3.04
C ALA A 50 -9.56 -1.15 -2.58
N PHE A 51 -10.07 -0.77 -1.40
CA PHE A 51 -11.39 -1.19 -0.90
C PHE A 51 -11.66 -2.70 -0.96
N VAL A 52 -10.64 -3.51 -0.69
CA VAL A 52 -10.82 -4.95 -0.46
C VAL A 52 -11.81 -5.11 0.69
N GLY A 53 -12.85 -5.92 0.50
CA GLY A 53 -13.93 -6.06 1.48
C GLY A 53 -14.78 -4.79 1.73
N GLY A 54 -14.59 -3.71 0.97
CA GLY A 54 -15.37 -2.47 1.04
C GLY A 54 -14.86 -1.39 2.00
N ASP A 55 -13.91 -1.72 2.88
CA ASP A 55 -13.52 -0.86 4.00
C ASP A 55 -12.01 -0.62 4.15
N HIS A 56 -11.17 -1.37 3.44
CA HIS A 56 -9.71 -1.27 3.58
C HIS A 56 -8.97 -1.37 2.24
N CYS A 57 -7.77 -0.81 2.18
CA CYS A 57 -6.83 -1.15 1.12
C CYS A 57 -5.93 -2.31 1.57
N PHE A 58 -5.50 -3.15 0.64
CA PHE A 58 -4.55 -4.22 0.90
C PHE A 58 -3.27 -3.96 0.12
N ALA A 59 -2.15 -3.84 0.84
CA ALA A 59 -0.84 -3.68 0.26
C ALA A 59 -0.10 -5.02 0.32
N SER A 60 0.22 -5.59 -0.84
CA SER A 60 1.13 -6.74 -0.89
C SER A 60 2.57 -6.26 -1.00
N LEU A 61 3.43 -6.88 -0.21
CA LEU A 61 4.86 -6.63 -0.17
C LEU A 61 5.60 -7.85 -0.71
N THR A 62 6.75 -7.58 -1.31
CA THR A 62 7.70 -8.60 -1.73
C THR A 62 9.07 -8.23 -1.21
N GLU A 63 9.91 -9.22 -0.96
CA GLU A 63 11.34 -8.99 -0.77
C GLU A 63 11.95 -8.57 -2.11
N GLU A 64 12.78 -7.55 -2.08
CA GLU A 64 13.68 -7.20 -3.17
C GLU A 64 14.72 -8.33 -3.25
N ALA A 65 14.87 -8.92 -4.43
CA ALA A 65 15.90 -9.93 -4.62
C ALA A 65 17.26 -9.26 -4.40
N ARG A 66 17.98 -9.67 -3.34
CA ARG A 66 19.37 -9.26 -3.16
C ARG A 66 20.17 -9.82 -4.34
N PRO A 67 20.95 -8.99 -5.07
CA PRO A 67 21.76 -9.45 -6.19
C PRO A 67 22.78 -10.51 -5.76
#